data_AF-A0A4Q3B1M6-F1
#
_entry.id   AF-A0A4Q3B1M6-F1
#
_cell.length_a   1.000
_cell.length_b   1.000
_cell.length_c   1.000
_cell.angle_alpha   90.00
_cell.angle_beta   90.00
_cell.angle_gamma   90.00
#
_symmetry.space_group_name_H-M   'P 1'
#
loop_
_entity.id
_entity.type
_entity.pdbx_description
1 polymer ?
#
loop_
_entity_poly.entity_id
_entity_poly.type
_entity_poly.pdbx_seq_one_letter_code
_entity_poly.pdbx_strand_id
1 'polypeptide(L)'
;IKRNIEELQKRLPNTKILLLAIFPRDEKPDGEARQLNNKINAIISSYADNKNVFFLDINKYFLDANGILSKDIMPDLLHPNERGYEIWAKAMEPTLIKLLK
;
A
#
# COMPACT_ATOMS: atom_id res chain seq x y z
N ILE A 1 -1.27 -4.77 -12.38
CA ILE A 1 -1.77 -3.53 -11.72
C ILE A 1 -2.37 -2.57 -12.73
N LYS A 2 -1.61 -2.00 -13.68
CA LYS A 2 -2.14 -1.06 -14.69
C LYS A 2 -3.41 -1.54 -15.40
N ARG A 3 -3.41 -2.78 -15.89
CA ARG A 3 -4.57 -3.38 -16.55
C ARG A 3 -5.83 -3.43 -15.68
N ASN A 4 -5.69 -3.63 -14.37
CA ASN A 4 -6.82 -3.64 -13.44
C ASN A 4 -7.40 -2.23 -13.27
N ILE A 5 -6.53 -1.21 -13.20
CA ILE A 5 -6.94 0.20 -13.14
C ILE A 5 -7.72 0.56 -14.40
N GLU A 6 -7.18 0.23 -15.58
CA GLU A 6 -7.84 0.48 -16.87
C GLU A 6 -9.22 -0.21 -16.96
N GLU A 7 -9.33 -1.45 -16.48
CA GLU A 7 -10.60 -2.17 -16.49
C GLU A 7 -11.63 -1.54 -15.53
N LEU A 8 -11.20 -1.09 -14.35
CA LEU A 8 -12.05 -0.35 -13.42
C LEU A 8 -12.50 0.99 -14.01
N GLN A 9 -11.59 1.76 -14.59
CA GLN A 9 -11.93 3.02 -15.26
C GLN A 9 -12.90 2.82 -16.42
N LYS A 10 -12.78 1.70 -17.16
CA LYS A 10 -13.70 1.36 -18.25
C LYS A 10 -15.11 1.01 -17.74
N ARG A 11 -15.22 0.20 -16.69
CA ARG A 11 -16.53 -0.28 -16.19
C ARG A 11 -17.19 0.68 -15.21
N LEU A 12 -16.39 1.45 -14.48
CA LEU A 12 -16.81 2.33 -13.39
C LEU A 12 -16.18 3.72 -13.57
N PRO A 13 -16.52 4.46 -14.65
CA PRO A 13 -15.80 5.68 -15.06
C PRO A 13 -15.82 6.82 -14.03
N ASN A 14 -16.77 6.79 -13.09
CA ASN A 14 -16.91 7.80 -12.03
C ASN A 14 -16.34 7.34 -10.67
N THR A 15 -15.80 6.12 -10.58
CA THR A 15 -15.24 5.59 -9.32
C THR A 15 -13.83 6.12 -9.09
N LYS A 16 -13.58 6.62 -7.89
CA LYS A 16 -12.23 6.92 -7.40
C LYS A 16 -11.55 5.61 -7.00
N ILE A 17 -10.31 5.41 -7.43
CA ILE A 17 -9.47 4.26 -7.14
C ILE A 17 -8.37 4.69 -6.18
N LEU A 18 -8.37 4.14 -4.97
CA LEU A 18 -7.24 4.27 -4.04
C LEU A 18 -6.32 3.06 -4.22
N LEU A 19 -5.19 3.26 -4.89
CA LEU A 19 -4.13 2.28 -5.07
C LEU A 19 -3.15 2.37 -3.89
N LEU A 20 -3.10 1.33 -3.06
CA LEU A 20 -2.10 1.23 -2.02
C LEU A 20 -0.76 0.75 -2.59
N ALA A 21 0.33 1.24 -2.02
CA ALA A 21 1.64 0.61 -2.16
C ALA A 21 1.56 -0.87 -1.74
N ILE A 22 2.26 -1.74 -2.45
CA ILE A 22 2.48 -3.12 -2.00
C ILE A 22 3.24 -3.07 -0.69
N PHE A 23 2.73 -3.77 0.32
CA PHE A 23 3.28 -3.71 1.67
C PHE A 23 4.69 -4.29 1.80
N PRO A 24 5.41 -3.88 2.85
CA PRO A 24 6.52 -4.60 3.43
C PRO A 24 6.34 -6.12 3.44
N ARG A 25 7.39 -6.84 3.07
CA ARG A 25 7.63 -8.22 3.47
C ARG A 25 9.12 -8.44 3.65
N ASP A 26 9.51 -9.52 4.29
CA ASP A 26 10.85 -9.75 4.85
C ASP A 26 11.17 -8.79 6.02
N GLU A 27 11.93 -9.28 7.00
CA GLU A 27 12.26 -8.53 8.22
C GLU A 27 13.13 -7.31 7.94
N LYS A 28 14.16 -7.49 7.10
CA LYS A 28 15.19 -6.47 6.84
C LYS A 28 14.94 -5.70 5.54
N PRO A 29 15.42 -4.45 5.44
CA PRO A 29 15.25 -3.63 4.24
C PRO A 29 15.91 -4.21 2.98
N ASP A 30 16.93 -5.05 3.13
CA ASP A 30 17.69 -5.69 2.05
C ASP A 30 17.11 -7.04 1.59
N GLY A 31 15.98 -7.48 2.15
CA GLY A 31 15.27 -8.68 1.69
C GLY A 31 14.90 -8.60 0.20
N GLU A 32 15.01 -9.72 -0.52
CA GLU A 32 14.77 -9.72 -1.97
C GLU A 32 13.33 -9.34 -2.33
N ALA A 33 12.36 -9.86 -1.57
CA ALA A 33 10.95 -9.54 -1.81
C ALA A 33 10.62 -8.12 -1.33
N ARG A 34 11.30 -7.63 -0.27
CA ARG A 34 11.26 -6.21 0.10
C ARG A 34 11.69 -5.29 -1.04
N GLN A 35 12.85 -5.56 -1.63
CA GLN A 35 13.41 -4.75 -2.72
C GLN A 35 12.55 -4.83 -3.99
N LEU A 36 11.99 -6.00 -4.29
CA LEU A 36 11.05 -6.16 -5.40
C LEU A 36 9.80 -5.30 -5.21
N ASN A 37 9.18 -5.33 -4.02
CA ASN A 37 8.01 -4.50 -3.73
C ASN A 37 8.33 -3.01 -3.84
N ASN A 38 9.48 -2.56 -3.34
CA ASN A 38 9.92 -1.16 -3.47
C ASN A 38 10.06 -0.73 -4.93
N LYS A 39 10.66 -1.56 -5.79
CA LYS A 39 10.78 -1.30 -7.23
C LYS A 39 9.42 -1.22 -7.91
N ILE A 40 8.49 -2.13 -7.57
CA ILE A 40 7.13 -2.10 -8.12
C ILE A 40 6.39 -0.85 -7.64
N ASN A 41 6.51 -0.47 -6.36
CA ASN A 41 5.90 0.73 -5.79
C ASN A 41 6.39 2.01 -6.49
N ALA A 42 7.68 2.10 -6.82
CA ALA A 42 8.23 3.21 -7.60
C ALA A 42 7.62 3.31 -9.01
N ILE A 43 7.25 2.18 -9.63
CA ILE A 43 6.57 2.16 -10.92
C ILE A 43 5.09 2.54 -10.77
N ILE A 44 4.36 1.90 -9.86
CA ILE A 44 2.89 2.05 -9.80
C ILE A 44 2.43 3.36 -9.17
N SER A 45 3.30 4.06 -8.42
CA SER A 45 3.01 5.41 -7.92
C SER A 45 2.76 6.38 -9.07
N SER A 46 3.42 6.18 -10.22
CA SER A 46 3.21 6.97 -11.45
C SER A 46 1.84 6.77 -12.10
N TYR A 47 1.07 5.76 -11.68
CA TYR A 47 -0.28 5.51 -12.22
C TYR A 47 -1.34 6.42 -11.60
N ALA A 48 -1.01 7.14 -10.52
CA ALA A 48 -1.91 8.12 -9.95
C ALA A 48 -2.01 9.36 -10.85
N ASP A 49 -3.25 9.77 -11.16
CA ASP A 49 -3.56 10.99 -11.89
C ASP A 49 -4.05 12.12 -10.97
N ASN A 50 -4.23 11.82 -9.67
CA ASN A 50 -4.79 12.71 -8.64
C ASN A 50 -6.19 13.26 -8.98
N LYS A 51 -6.93 12.58 -9.86
CA LYS A 51 -8.30 12.90 -10.26
C LYS A 51 -9.22 11.72 -9.95
N ASN A 52 -8.92 10.56 -10.53
CA ASN A 52 -9.67 9.32 -10.36
C ASN A 52 -8.79 8.20 -9.79
N VAL A 53 -7.47 8.24 -9.97
CA VAL A 53 -6.52 7.27 -9.42
C VAL A 53 -5.61 7.99 -8.44
N PHE A 54 -5.61 7.52 -7.20
CA PHE A 54 -4.84 8.05 -6.10
C PHE A 54 -3.89 6.97 -5.61
N PHE A 55 -2.62 7.32 -5.39
CA PHE A 55 -1.65 6.41 -4.79
C PHE A 55 -1.43 6.77 -3.33
N LEU A 56 -1.38 5.77 -2.47
CA LEU A 56 -1.11 5.94 -1.04
C LEU A 56 -0.09 4.92 -0.56
N ASP A 57 1.04 5.41 -0.06
CA ASP A 57 2.05 4.62 0.62
C ASP A 57 1.97 4.82 2.13
N ILE A 58 1.59 3.75 2.84
CA ILE A 58 1.53 3.69 4.31
C ILE A 58 2.65 2.84 4.90
N ASN A 59 3.62 2.40 4.09
CA ASN A 59 4.59 1.37 4.47
C ASN A 59 5.42 1.76 5.69
N LYS A 60 5.70 3.06 5.86
CA LYS A 60 6.41 3.60 7.03
C LYS A 60 5.75 3.28 8.38
N TYR A 61 4.44 3.01 8.41
CA TYR A 61 3.73 2.69 9.65
C TYR A 61 3.87 1.22 10.07
N PHE A 62 4.31 0.35 9.16
CA PHE A 62 4.64 -1.05 9.47
C PHE A 62 6.10 -1.27 9.85
N LEU A 63 6.94 -0.23 9.74
CA LEU A 63 8.39 -0.34 9.92
C LEU A 63 8.85 0.50 11.10
N ASP A 64 9.88 0.02 11.79
CA ASP A 64 10.56 0.82 12.80
C ASP A 64 11.53 1.85 12.17
N ALA A 65 12.24 2.61 13.01
CA ALA A 65 13.20 3.62 12.58
C ALA A 65 14.40 3.05 11.78
N ASN A 66 14.67 1.75 11.88
CA ASN A 66 15.71 1.05 11.15
C ASN A 66 15.18 0.36 9.87
N GLY A 67 13.88 0.50 9.57
CA GLY A 67 13.24 -0.15 8.44
C GLY A 67 12.90 -1.62 8.68
N ILE A 68 12.92 -2.10 9.92
CA ILE A 68 12.62 -3.48 10.29
C ILE A 68 11.12 -3.71 10.34
N LEU A 69 10.66 -4.81 9.74
CA LEU A 69 9.30 -5.31 9.88
C LEU A 69 9.23 -6.30 11.05
N SER A 70 8.48 -5.95 12.09
CA SER A 70 8.35 -6.81 13.28
C SER A 70 7.37 -7.96 13.08
N LYS A 71 7.73 -9.13 13.62
CA LYS A 71 6.83 -10.28 13.77
C LYS A 71 5.65 -10.02 14.72
N ASP A 72 5.72 -8.96 15.53
CA ASP A 72 4.62 -8.55 16.41
C ASP A 72 3.40 -8.05 15.63
N ILE A 73 3.57 -7.59 14.39
CA ILE A 73 2.48 -7.12 13.53
C ILE A 73 2.32 -7.93 12.26
N MET A 74 3.38 -8.61 11.79
CA MET A 74 3.33 -9.59 10.70
C MET A 74 4.09 -10.86 11.11
N PRO A 75 3.46 -11.83 11.79
CA PRO A 75 4.15 -12.97 12.42
C PRO A 75 5.02 -13.81 11.48
N ASP A 76 4.61 -13.91 10.21
CA ASP A 76 5.32 -14.60 9.13
C ASP A 76 6.08 -13.64 8.20
N LEU A 77 6.21 -12.38 8.60
CA LEU A 77 6.83 -11.29 7.83
C LEU A 77 6.13 -11.02 6.48
N LEU A 78 4.84 -11.34 6.39
CA LEU A 78 4.01 -11.14 5.21
C LEU A 78 2.58 -10.70 5.53
N HIS A 79 1.87 -11.44 6.38
CA HIS A 79 0.45 -11.21 6.67
C HIS A 79 0.29 -10.39 7.95
N PRO A 80 -0.41 -9.23 7.91
CA PRO A 80 -0.76 -8.50 9.11
C PRO A 80 -1.60 -9.37 10.06
N ASN A 81 -1.30 -9.31 11.36
CA ASN A 81 -2.24 -9.74 12.39
C ASN A 81 -3.23 -8.62 12.72
N GLU A 82 -4.09 -8.81 13.73
CA GLU A 82 -5.07 -7.81 14.17
C GLU A 82 -4.46 -6.41 14.36
N ARG A 83 -3.35 -6.32 15.09
CA ARG A 83 -2.64 -5.06 15.31
C ARG A 83 -2.08 -4.47 14.02
N GLY A 84 -1.55 -5.31 13.13
CA GLY A 84 -1.11 -4.89 11.80
C GLY A 84 -2.26 -4.31 10.96
N TYR A 85 -3.43 -4.93 11.00
CA TYR A 85 -4.64 -4.42 10.33
C TYR A 85 -5.15 -3.11 10.93
N GLU A 86 -5.06 -2.91 12.24
CA GLU A 86 -5.38 -1.62 12.86
C GLU A 86 -4.45 -0.49 12.37
N ILE A 87 -3.15 -0.77 12.28
CA ILE A 87 -2.16 0.18 11.75
C ILE A 87 -2.52 0.55 10.31
N TRP A 88 -2.84 -0.44 9.48
CA TRP A 88 -3.31 -0.20 8.12
C TRP A 88 -4.54 0.71 8.12
N ALA A 89 -5.60 0.33 8.82
CA ALA A 89 -6.85 1.08 8.85
C ALA A 89 -6.62 2.55 9.27
N LYS A 90 -5.94 2.78 10.40
CA LYS A 90 -5.64 4.12 10.93
C LYS A 90 -4.80 4.97 9.95
N ALA A 91 -3.82 4.36 9.28
CA ALA A 91 -2.96 5.07 8.33
C ALA A 91 -3.68 5.41 7.01
N MET A 92 -4.64 4.58 6.59
CA MET A 92 -5.38 4.75 5.33
C MET A 92 -6.60 5.67 5.47
N GLU A 93 -7.27 5.61 6.62
CA GLU A 93 -8.58 6.23 6.88
C GLU A 93 -8.66 7.72 6.50
N PRO A 94 -7.69 8.60 6.82
CA PRO A 94 -7.79 10.01 6.46
C PRO A 94 -7.91 10.24 4.94
N THR A 95 -7.14 9.50 4.15
CA THR A 95 -7.19 9.56 2.69
C THR A 95 -8.51 8.99 2.18
N LEU A 96 -8.93 7.83 2.70
CA LEU A 96 -10.18 7.20 2.31
C LEU A 96 -11.38 8.13 2.56
N ILE A 97 -11.49 8.72 3.74
CA ILE A 97 -12.57 9.68 4.09
C ILE A 97 -12.57 10.87 3.14
N LYS A 98 -11.40 11.41 2.78
CA LYS A 98 -11.30 12.51 1.81
C LYS A 98 -11.83 12.12 0.43
N LEU A 99 -11.62 10.87 0.01
CA LEU A 99 -12.08 10.37 -1.29
C LEU A 99 -13.57 10.00 -1.29
N LEU A 100 -14.16 9.65 -0.14
CA LEU A 100 -15.59 9.34 -0.04
C LEU A 100 -16.50 10.58 -0.08
N LYS A 101 -15.94 11.78 0.14
CA LYS A 101 -16.62 13.06 -0.06
C LYS A 101 -16.67 13.45 -1.53
#